data_AF-P58592-F1
#
_entry.id   AF-P58592-F1
#
_cell.length_a   1.000
_cell.length_b   1.000
_cell.length_c   1.000
_cell.angle_alpha   90.00
_cell.angle_beta   90.00
_cell.angle_gamma   90.00
#
_symmetry.space_group_name_H-M   'P 1'
#
loop_
_entity.id
_entity.type
_entity.pdbx_description
1 polymer ?
#
loop_
_entity_poly.entity_id
_entity_poly.type
_entity_poly.pdbx_seq_one_letter_code
_entity_poly.pdbx_strand_id
1 'polypeptide(L)'
;MPVRLYLIWGATTTGKTAQSVALARSAGAPVISLDRVQCCHELAVGSGRPSPSELLGTRREYLCEREVSRGVVSAAEANQLLLDKVARYATQERALILEGGSVSLINAMIRDARWSERGEWILRRIPVPGRAAFMAAARKRVREMLDPPPGQAGILDELQGLWGYPRNHAVLEDIDGYRQIIRYANALQVPICRITSIDPNAKALLIERIAQEYWEHALWQEQEFLGIPASWMRADDA
;
A
#
# COMPACT_ATOMS: atom_id res chain seq x y z
N MET A 1 9.87 25.14 15.56
CA MET A 1 10.10 24.94 14.12
C MET A 1 8.96 24.09 13.60
N PRO A 2 8.38 24.40 12.42
CA PRO A 2 7.39 23.53 11.81
C PRO A 2 7.99 22.13 11.59
N VAL A 3 7.16 21.10 11.70
CA VAL A 3 7.58 19.72 11.36
C VAL A 3 7.86 19.65 9.85
N ARG A 4 8.92 18.94 9.45
CA ARG A 4 9.16 18.63 8.03
C ARG A 4 8.33 17.42 7.61
N LEU A 5 7.56 17.56 6.54
CA LEU A 5 6.71 16.51 6.00
C LEU A 5 7.25 16.04 4.66
N TYR A 6 7.79 14.83 4.61
CA TYR A 6 8.24 14.21 3.37
C TYR A 6 7.08 13.43 2.75
N LEU A 7 6.56 13.85 1.61
CA LEU A 7 5.58 13.05 0.86
C LEU A 7 6.32 12.22 -0.19
N ILE A 8 6.28 10.89 -0.04
CA ILE A 8 6.78 9.93 -1.04
C ILE A 8 5.58 9.19 -1.62
N TRP A 9 5.22 9.48 -2.86
CA TRP A 9 4.02 8.87 -3.47
C TRP A 9 4.27 8.41 -4.90
N GLY A 10 3.34 7.60 -5.42
CA GLY A 10 3.44 6.98 -6.73
C GLY A 10 2.73 5.63 -6.78
N ALA A 11 2.63 5.07 -7.97
CA ALA A 11 1.91 3.82 -8.21
C ALA A 11 2.49 2.61 -7.46
N THR A 12 1.74 1.51 -7.36
CA THR A 12 2.23 0.23 -6.81
C THR A 12 3.48 -0.25 -7.54
N THR A 13 4.32 -1.06 -6.89
CA THR A 13 5.53 -1.67 -7.50
C THR A 13 6.60 -0.65 -7.97
N THR A 14 6.53 0.61 -7.55
CA THR A 14 7.53 1.65 -7.89
C THR A 14 8.71 1.75 -6.92
N GLY A 15 8.70 1.00 -5.82
CA GLY A 15 9.78 1.01 -4.82
C GLY A 15 9.70 2.12 -3.77
N LYS A 16 8.54 2.75 -3.59
CA LYS A 16 8.29 3.77 -2.54
C LYS A 16 8.73 3.33 -1.15
N THR A 17 8.35 2.12 -0.73
CA THR A 17 8.69 1.59 0.59
C THR A 17 10.19 1.57 0.81
N ALA A 18 10.97 1.07 -0.15
CA ALA A 18 12.43 1.04 -0.05
C ALA A 18 13.03 2.46 0.10
N GLN A 19 12.51 3.44 -0.65
CA GLN A 19 12.95 4.83 -0.53
C GLN A 19 12.55 5.46 0.81
N SER A 20 11.36 5.19 1.32
CA SER A 20 10.93 5.66 2.65
C SER A 20 11.75 5.06 3.78
N VAL A 21 12.12 3.77 3.68
CA VAL A 21 12.97 3.10 4.67
C VAL A 21 14.37 3.71 4.66
N ALA A 22 14.95 3.93 3.47
CA ALA A 22 16.25 4.60 3.35
C ALA A 22 16.24 6.00 3.98
N LEU A 23 15.20 6.80 3.70
CA LEU A 23 15.03 8.12 4.29
C LEU A 23 14.79 8.07 5.80
N ALA A 24 13.98 7.14 6.28
CA ALA A 24 13.70 6.94 7.70
C ALA A 24 14.97 6.59 8.48
N ARG A 25 15.86 5.76 7.91
CA ARG A 25 17.16 5.44 8.49
C ARG A 25 18.07 6.66 8.57
N SER A 26 18.14 7.48 7.53
CA SER A 26 19.01 8.66 7.53
C SER A 26 18.48 9.80 8.40
N ALA A 27 17.15 9.97 8.48
CA ALA A 27 16.51 11.09 9.17
C ALA A 27 16.07 10.76 10.62
N GLY A 28 16.01 9.48 10.99
CA GLY A 28 15.41 9.04 12.27
C GLY A 28 13.89 9.23 12.35
N ALA A 29 13.25 9.58 11.23
CA ALA A 29 11.84 9.92 11.16
C ALA A 29 10.96 8.66 11.01
N PRO A 30 9.78 8.60 11.66
CA PRO A 30 8.83 7.52 11.41
C PRO A 30 8.16 7.69 10.04
N VAL A 31 7.76 6.55 9.46
CA VAL A 31 6.99 6.48 8.21
C VAL A 31 5.53 6.22 8.53
N ILE A 32 4.61 7.05 8.04
CA ILE A 32 3.17 6.82 8.10
C ILE A 32 2.70 6.33 6.72
N SER A 33 2.08 5.16 6.68
CA SER A 33 1.55 4.55 5.45
C SER A 33 0.33 5.31 4.94
N LEU A 34 0.38 5.76 3.69
CA LEU A 34 -0.72 6.34 2.91
C LEU A 34 -1.38 5.26 2.04
N ASP A 35 -1.76 4.16 2.68
CA ASP A 35 -2.44 3.04 2.04
C ASP A 35 -3.61 2.56 2.92
N ARG A 36 -4.83 2.68 2.36
CA ARG A 36 -6.06 2.34 3.07
C ARG A 36 -6.23 0.83 3.22
N VAL A 37 -5.82 0.05 2.22
CA VAL A 37 -5.92 -1.42 2.26
C VAL A 37 -4.96 -1.94 3.32
N GLN A 38 -3.78 -1.33 3.44
CA GLN A 38 -2.84 -1.64 4.52
C GLN A 38 -3.36 -1.28 5.91
N CYS A 39 -4.55 -0.70 6.11
CA CYS A 39 -5.15 -0.58 7.44
C CYS A 39 -5.87 -1.87 7.89
N CYS A 40 -6.14 -2.79 6.96
CA CYS A 40 -6.63 -4.13 7.26
C CYS A 40 -5.46 -5.04 7.65
N HIS A 41 -5.17 -5.18 8.96
CA HIS A 41 -4.04 -6.00 9.43
C HIS A 41 -4.10 -7.46 9.00
N GLU A 42 -5.30 -8.02 8.83
CA GLU A 42 -5.49 -9.42 8.39
C GLU A 42 -5.09 -9.64 6.92
N LEU A 43 -4.82 -8.56 6.17
CA LEU A 43 -4.39 -8.58 4.77
C LEU A 43 -2.93 -8.10 4.63
N ALA A 44 -2.09 -8.28 5.65
CA ALA A 44 -0.74 -7.72 5.69
C ALA A 44 0.10 -8.09 4.46
N VAL A 45 0.05 -9.35 4.02
CA VAL A 45 0.80 -9.86 2.88
C VAL A 45 0.22 -9.32 1.58
N GLY A 46 -1.07 -9.56 1.31
CA GLY A 46 -1.68 -9.16 0.03
C GLY A 46 -1.82 -7.64 -0.17
N SER A 47 -1.97 -6.86 0.91
CA SER A 47 -1.94 -5.39 0.84
C SER A 47 -0.52 -4.80 0.65
N GLY A 48 0.51 -5.65 0.69
CA GLY A 48 1.89 -5.22 0.50
C GLY A 48 2.50 -4.49 1.70
N ARG A 49 2.05 -4.76 2.93
CA ARG A 49 2.79 -4.30 4.13
C ARG A 49 4.23 -4.83 4.06
N PRO A 50 5.25 -3.99 4.31
CA PRO A 50 6.63 -4.47 4.35
C PRO A 50 6.84 -5.43 5.52
N SER A 51 7.64 -6.46 5.30
CA SER A 51 8.09 -7.35 6.36
C SER A 51 9.04 -6.63 7.33
N PRO A 52 9.27 -7.18 8.54
CA PRO A 52 10.28 -6.63 9.46
C PRO A 52 11.69 -6.52 8.85
N SER A 53 12.06 -7.44 7.95
CA SER A 53 13.35 -7.38 7.26
C SER A 53 13.40 -6.26 6.21
N GLU A 54 12.29 -5.98 5.52
CA GLU A 54 12.17 -4.84 4.61
C GLU A 54 12.23 -3.50 5.36
N LEU A 55 11.74 -3.44 6.61
CA LEU A 55 11.75 -2.23 7.43
C LEU A 55 13.12 -1.86 7.99
N LEU A 56 14.07 -2.79 8.07
CA LEU A 56 15.44 -2.55 8.56
C LEU A 56 15.48 -1.81 9.90
N GLY A 57 14.56 -2.14 10.82
CA GLY A 57 14.44 -1.52 12.15
C GLY A 57 13.83 -0.12 12.17
N THR A 58 13.38 0.42 11.05
CA THR A 58 12.68 1.71 11.00
C THR A 58 11.26 1.61 11.54
N ARG A 59 10.73 2.73 12.07
CA ARG A 59 9.36 2.80 12.59
C ARG A 59 8.38 3.05 11.44
N ARG A 60 7.47 2.11 11.19
CA ARG A 60 6.35 2.27 10.25
C ARG A 60 5.02 2.20 10.99
N GLU A 61 4.16 3.16 10.69
CA GLU A 61 2.86 3.39 11.32
C GLU A 61 1.75 3.27 10.28
N TYR A 62 0.66 2.60 10.65
CA TYR A 62 -0.58 2.56 9.85
C TYR A 62 -1.60 3.55 10.42
N LEU A 63 -2.54 4.01 9.59
CA LEU A 63 -3.55 5.00 10.00
C LEU A 63 -4.46 4.46 11.10
N CYS A 64 -4.85 3.19 10.98
CA CYS A 64 -5.57 2.42 11.98
C CYS A 64 -5.32 0.93 11.77
N GLU A 65 -5.82 0.12 12.72
CA GLU A 65 -5.97 -1.32 12.55
C GLU A 65 -7.47 -1.65 12.47
N ARG A 66 -7.87 -2.30 11.37
CA ARG A 66 -9.28 -2.62 11.07
C ARG A 66 -9.41 -4.07 10.64
N GLU A 67 -10.51 -4.71 11.05
CA GLU A 67 -10.90 -6.04 10.57
C GLU A 67 -11.47 -5.94 9.15
N VAL A 68 -11.20 -6.93 8.29
CA VAL A 68 -11.70 -7.00 6.91
C VAL A 68 -13.23 -6.96 6.86
N SER A 69 -13.88 -7.56 7.86
CA SER A 69 -15.35 -7.58 7.99
C SER A 69 -16.00 -6.20 8.14
N ARG A 70 -15.21 -5.16 8.49
CA ARG A 70 -15.65 -3.76 8.60
C ARG A 70 -15.37 -2.95 7.33
N GLY A 71 -14.79 -3.56 6.31
CA GLY A 71 -14.40 -2.92 5.07
C GLY A 71 -13.12 -2.09 5.17
N VAL A 72 -12.62 -1.67 4.01
CA VAL A 72 -11.47 -0.76 3.92
C VAL A 72 -11.88 0.64 4.41
N VAL A 73 -11.01 1.29 5.19
CA VAL A 73 -11.22 2.66 5.68
C VAL A 73 -11.54 3.64 4.54
N SER A 74 -12.52 4.53 4.73
CA SER A 74 -12.88 5.51 3.70
C SER A 74 -11.77 6.54 3.51
N ALA A 75 -11.71 7.21 2.35
CA ALA A 75 -10.70 8.24 2.11
C ALA A 75 -10.83 9.44 3.05
N ALA A 76 -12.05 9.85 3.39
CA ALA A 76 -12.31 10.95 4.33
C ALA A 76 -11.87 10.59 5.76
N GLU A 77 -12.21 9.37 6.21
CA GLU A 77 -11.80 8.87 7.52
C GLU A 77 -10.27 8.71 7.60
N ALA A 78 -9.65 8.12 6.57
CA ALA A 78 -8.21 7.96 6.47
C ALA A 78 -7.47 9.31 6.49
N ASN A 79 -7.99 10.33 5.79
CA ASN A 79 -7.43 11.68 5.80
C ASN A 79 -7.53 12.32 7.20
N GLN A 80 -8.65 12.15 7.90
CA GLN A 80 -8.81 12.65 9.27
C GLN A 80 -7.86 11.94 10.25
N LEU A 81 -7.77 10.60 10.19
CA LEU A 81 -6.82 9.82 10.99
C LEU A 81 -5.37 10.25 10.74
N LEU A 82 -5.02 10.53 9.48
CA LEU A 82 -3.70 11.02 9.10
C LEU A 82 -3.43 12.40 9.70
N LEU A 83 -4.37 13.34 9.63
CA LEU A 83 -4.24 14.66 10.27
C LEU A 83 -4.03 14.50 11.78
N ASP A 84 -4.80 13.69 12.46
CA ASP A 84 -4.68 13.52 13.92
C ASP A 84 -3.33 12.89 14.29
N LYS A 85 -2.89 11.89 13.50
CA LYS A 85 -1.60 11.23 13.67
C LYS A 85 -0.44 12.21 13.45
N VAL A 86 -0.47 13.00 12.37
CA VAL A 86 0.56 14.02 12.10
C VAL A 86 0.61 15.07 13.21
N ALA A 87 -0.53 15.52 13.76
CA ALA A 87 -0.56 16.47 14.88
C ALA A 87 0.17 15.90 16.09
N ARG A 88 -0.17 14.67 16.45
CA ARG A 88 0.44 13.98 17.59
C ARG A 88 1.95 13.83 17.40
N TYR A 89 2.41 13.30 16.27
CA TYR A 89 3.84 13.10 16.04
C TYR A 89 4.61 14.42 15.94
N ALA A 90 4.03 15.48 15.36
CA ALA A 90 4.68 16.78 15.26
C ALA A 90 5.05 17.41 16.61
N THR A 91 4.49 16.91 17.72
CA THR A 91 4.87 17.34 19.08
C THR A 91 6.20 16.75 19.56
N GLN A 92 6.65 15.65 18.96
CA GLN A 92 7.81 14.86 19.40
C GLN A 92 8.86 14.64 18.31
N GLU A 93 8.45 14.69 17.05
CA GLU A 93 9.29 14.40 15.89
C GLU A 93 9.58 15.68 15.11
N ARG A 94 10.82 15.84 14.64
CA ARG A 94 11.22 16.97 13.78
C ARG A 94 10.84 16.76 12.31
N ALA A 95 10.62 15.51 11.93
CA ALA A 95 10.32 15.10 10.57
C ALA A 95 9.38 13.90 10.56
N LEU A 96 8.50 13.84 9.56
CA LEU A 96 7.62 12.70 9.30
C LEU A 96 7.67 12.34 7.82
N ILE A 97 7.65 11.06 7.52
CA ILE A 97 7.61 10.55 6.15
C ILE A 97 6.20 10.00 5.92
N LEU A 98 5.49 10.57 4.96
CA LEU A 98 4.20 10.10 4.50
C LEU A 98 4.43 9.33 3.20
N GLU A 99 4.23 8.02 3.21
CA GLU A 99 4.54 7.16 2.05
C GLU A 99 3.35 6.31 1.66
N GLY A 100 2.96 6.34 0.38
CA GLY A 100 1.98 5.38 -0.13
C GLY A 100 1.46 5.67 -1.52
N GLY A 101 0.50 4.85 -1.95
CA GLY A 101 -0.06 4.88 -3.31
C GLY A 101 -1.59 4.99 -3.35
N SER A 102 -2.27 5.21 -2.23
CA SER A 102 -3.73 5.31 -2.25
C SER A 102 -4.17 6.61 -2.91
N VAL A 103 -4.57 6.52 -4.18
CA VAL A 103 -5.10 7.64 -4.99
C VAL A 103 -6.17 8.41 -4.25
N SER A 104 -7.18 7.71 -3.73
CA SER A 104 -8.31 8.35 -3.05
C SER A 104 -7.88 9.10 -1.78
N LEU A 105 -6.91 8.57 -1.02
CA LEU A 105 -6.40 9.23 0.19
C LEU A 105 -5.55 10.45 -0.18
N ILE A 106 -4.59 10.29 -1.10
CA ILE A 106 -3.73 11.39 -1.55
C ILE A 106 -4.58 12.51 -2.17
N ASN A 107 -5.59 12.17 -2.98
CA ASN A 107 -6.53 13.15 -3.53
C ASN A 107 -7.38 13.82 -2.44
N ALA A 108 -7.76 13.09 -1.39
CA ALA A 108 -8.43 13.69 -0.23
C ALA A 108 -7.51 14.66 0.52
N MET A 109 -6.22 14.35 0.65
CA MET A 109 -5.24 15.27 1.22
C MET A 109 -5.10 16.53 0.36
N ILE A 110 -4.93 16.37 -0.95
CA ILE A 110 -4.79 17.49 -1.90
C ILE A 110 -5.99 18.45 -1.84
N ARG A 111 -7.20 17.92 -1.65
CA ARG A 111 -8.44 18.69 -1.57
C ARG A 111 -8.67 19.33 -0.20
N ASP A 112 -7.93 18.92 0.82
CA ASP A 112 -8.10 19.40 2.19
C ASP A 112 -7.08 20.51 2.50
N ALA A 113 -7.59 21.75 2.56
CA ALA A 113 -6.79 22.97 2.75
C ALA A 113 -5.89 22.93 3.99
N ARG A 114 -6.26 22.13 5.01
CA ARG A 114 -5.49 21.97 6.27
C ARG A 114 -4.07 21.46 6.04
N TRP A 115 -3.79 20.81 4.92
CA TRP A 115 -2.46 20.28 4.61
C TRP A 115 -1.47 21.33 4.15
N SER A 116 -1.93 22.38 3.48
CA SER A 116 -1.04 23.43 2.94
C SER A 116 -0.23 24.14 4.02
N GLU A 117 -0.83 24.34 5.20
CA GLU A 117 -0.21 25.05 6.34
C GLU A 117 0.42 24.11 7.37
N ARG A 118 0.41 22.79 7.13
CA ARG A 118 0.69 21.82 8.19
C ARG A 118 2.17 21.68 8.56
N GLY A 119 3.06 22.04 7.64
CA GLY A 119 4.48 21.90 7.82
C GLY A 119 5.24 22.30 6.57
N GLU A 120 6.56 22.14 6.62
CA GLU A 120 7.41 22.31 5.44
C GLU A 120 7.39 21.02 4.64
N TRP A 121 6.76 21.03 3.46
CA TRP A 121 6.69 19.86 2.61
C TRP A 121 7.96 19.65 1.79
N ILE A 122 8.32 18.39 1.64
CA ILE A 122 9.34 17.92 0.70
C ILE A 122 8.67 16.83 -0.13
N LEU A 123 8.53 17.08 -1.42
CA LEU A 123 7.70 16.28 -2.32
C LEU A 123 8.56 15.36 -3.18
N ARG A 124 8.24 14.07 -3.20
CA ARG A 124 8.89 13.07 -4.07
C ARG A 124 7.87 12.12 -4.70
N ARG A 125 7.53 12.39 -5.96
CA ARG A 125 6.79 11.46 -6.81
C ARG A 125 7.74 10.42 -7.40
N ILE A 126 7.38 9.14 -7.31
CA ILE A 126 8.12 8.06 -7.97
C ILE A 126 7.37 7.65 -9.24
N PRO A 127 7.96 7.83 -10.43
CA PRO A 127 7.31 7.47 -11.68
C PRO A 127 7.21 5.96 -11.85
N VAL A 128 6.18 5.50 -12.58
CA VAL A 128 6.07 4.11 -13.04
C VAL A 128 7.23 3.81 -13.99
N PRO A 129 8.04 2.75 -13.75
CA PRO A 129 9.09 2.36 -14.67
C PRO A 129 8.49 1.77 -15.96
N GLY A 130 9.32 1.60 -17.00
CA GLY A 130 8.89 0.93 -18.23
C GLY A 130 8.31 -0.46 -17.95
N ARG A 131 7.32 -0.89 -18.76
CA ARG A 131 6.51 -2.10 -18.53
C ARG A 131 7.35 -3.35 -18.21
N ALA A 132 8.46 -3.58 -18.92
CA ALA A 132 9.31 -4.74 -18.68
C ALA A 132 9.88 -4.76 -17.24
N ALA A 133 10.41 -3.62 -16.77
CA ALA A 133 10.94 -3.48 -15.41
C ALA A 133 9.84 -3.56 -14.36
N PHE A 134 8.68 -2.92 -14.62
CA PHE A 134 7.51 -3.04 -13.75
C PHE A 134 7.08 -4.50 -13.58
N MET A 135 6.86 -5.20 -14.69
CA MET A 135 6.37 -6.59 -14.67
C MET A 135 7.37 -7.53 -13.99
N ALA A 136 8.67 -7.31 -14.17
CA ALA A 136 9.70 -8.07 -13.46
C ALA A 136 9.59 -7.89 -11.94
N ALA A 137 9.45 -6.64 -11.47
CA ALA A 137 9.30 -6.34 -10.04
C ALA A 137 7.96 -6.86 -9.48
N ALA A 138 6.86 -6.72 -10.23
CA ALA A 138 5.54 -7.19 -9.83
C ALA A 138 5.53 -8.73 -9.67
N ARG A 139 6.03 -9.47 -10.67
CA ARG A 139 6.14 -10.94 -10.61
C ARG A 139 6.99 -11.39 -9.43
N LYS A 140 8.10 -10.69 -9.15
CA LYS A 140 8.95 -10.98 -7.99
C LYS A 140 8.14 -10.85 -6.69
N ARG A 141 7.45 -9.71 -6.51
CA ARG A 141 6.63 -9.47 -5.32
C ARG A 141 5.51 -10.48 -5.16
N VAL A 142 4.81 -10.82 -6.24
CA VAL A 142 3.73 -11.82 -6.19
C VAL A 142 4.26 -13.21 -5.84
N ARG A 143 5.44 -13.59 -6.36
CA ARG A 143 6.07 -14.86 -5.96
C ARG A 143 6.39 -14.89 -4.48
N GLU A 144 6.93 -13.80 -3.92
CA GLU A 144 7.18 -13.69 -2.48
C GLU A 144 5.90 -13.81 -1.64
N MET A 145 4.77 -13.32 -2.15
CA MET A 145 3.45 -13.44 -1.50
C MET A 145 2.86 -14.85 -1.59
N LEU A 146 3.08 -15.57 -2.69
CA LEU A 146 2.55 -16.93 -2.93
C LEU A 146 3.42 -18.03 -2.32
N ASP A 147 4.73 -17.80 -2.21
CA ASP A 147 5.71 -18.75 -1.68
C ASP A 147 6.48 -18.10 -0.51
N PRO A 148 5.81 -17.85 0.63
CA PRO A 148 6.43 -17.24 1.80
C PRO A 148 7.49 -18.18 2.41
N PRO A 149 8.45 -17.64 3.20
CA PRO A 149 9.38 -18.47 3.97
C PRO A 149 8.63 -19.44 4.91
N PRO A 150 9.22 -20.62 5.23
CA PRO A 150 8.60 -21.57 6.15
C PRO A 150 8.18 -20.93 7.48
N GLY A 151 6.94 -21.19 7.90
CA GLY A 151 6.35 -20.66 9.14
C GLY A 151 5.74 -19.25 9.02
N GLN A 152 5.76 -18.62 7.85
CA GLN A 152 5.06 -17.37 7.57
C GLN A 152 3.82 -17.63 6.71
N ALA A 153 2.75 -16.88 6.95
CA ALA A 153 1.56 -16.90 6.10
C ALA A 153 1.85 -16.18 4.78
N GLY A 154 1.30 -16.71 3.68
CA GLY A 154 1.27 -16.06 2.37
C GLY A 154 -0.11 -15.50 2.05
N ILE A 155 -0.26 -14.92 0.86
CA ILE A 155 -1.55 -14.35 0.40
C ILE A 155 -2.65 -15.42 0.29
N LEU A 156 -2.28 -16.67 -0.03
CA LEU A 156 -3.23 -17.78 -0.10
C LEU A 156 -3.74 -18.19 1.28
N ASP A 157 -2.89 -18.14 2.30
CA ASP A 157 -3.25 -18.45 3.69
C ASP A 157 -4.18 -17.37 4.27
N GLU A 158 -3.86 -16.09 4.03
CA GLU A 158 -4.75 -14.97 4.38
C GLU A 158 -6.13 -15.13 3.75
N LEU A 159 -6.16 -15.40 2.44
CA LEU A 159 -7.42 -15.59 1.71
C LEU A 159 -8.20 -16.78 2.28
N GLN A 160 -7.57 -17.93 2.46
CA GLN A 160 -8.21 -19.13 3.00
C GLN A 160 -8.80 -18.88 4.40
N GLY A 161 -8.04 -18.22 5.28
CA GLY A 161 -8.47 -17.92 6.65
C GLY A 161 -9.65 -16.96 6.72
N LEU A 162 -9.72 -15.99 5.81
CA LEU A 162 -10.78 -14.97 5.78
C LEU A 162 -12.01 -15.41 4.97
N TRP A 163 -11.88 -16.35 4.04
CA TRP A 163 -12.96 -16.77 3.14
C TRP A 163 -14.10 -17.50 3.84
N GLY A 164 -13.86 -18.09 5.01
CA GLY A 164 -14.89 -18.75 5.82
C GLY A 164 -16.00 -17.81 6.31
N TYR A 165 -15.80 -16.49 6.24
CA TYR A 165 -16.73 -15.47 6.71
C TYR A 165 -17.33 -14.71 5.53
N PRO A 166 -18.60 -14.95 5.14
CA PRO A 166 -19.21 -14.31 3.97
C PRO A 166 -19.17 -12.77 3.96
N ARG A 167 -19.12 -12.15 5.15
CA ARG A 167 -18.98 -10.69 5.30
C ARG A 167 -17.68 -10.13 4.72
N ASN A 168 -16.65 -10.97 4.55
CA ASN A 168 -15.36 -10.57 4.02
C ASN A 168 -15.31 -10.62 2.48
N HIS A 169 -16.22 -11.36 1.83
CA HIS A 169 -16.12 -11.70 0.41
C HIS A 169 -16.06 -10.46 -0.48
N ALA A 170 -16.99 -9.52 -0.31
CA ALA A 170 -17.04 -8.31 -1.12
C ALA A 170 -15.76 -7.45 -1.00
N VAL A 171 -15.12 -7.42 0.17
CA VAL A 171 -13.88 -6.67 0.39
C VAL A 171 -12.72 -7.38 -0.30
N LEU A 172 -12.61 -8.70 -0.15
CA LEU A 172 -11.55 -9.50 -0.77
C LEU A 172 -11.65 -9.48 -2.31
N GLU A 173 -12.88 -9.51 -2.85
CA GLU A 173 -13.11 -9.41 -4.29
C GLU A 173 -12.78 -8.04 -4.89
N ASP A 174 -12.72 -6.99 -4.06
CA ASP A 174 -12.40 -5.62 -4.48
C ASP A 174 -10.92 -5.25 -4.30
N ILE A 175 -10.09 -6.13 -3.75
CA ILE A 175 -8.66 -5.86 -3.56
C ILE A 175 -7.84 -6.64 -4.60
N ASP A 176 -6.95 -5.91 -5.28
CA ASP A 176 -6.02 -6.48 -6.26
C ASP A 176 -5.19 -7.62 -5.65
N GLY A 177 -4.85 -8.63 -6.45
CA GLY A 177 -4.26 -9.88 -5.96
C GLY A 177 -5.33 -10.87 -5.51
N TYR A 178 -6.06 -10.56 -4.44
CA TYR A 178 -7.14 -11.44 -3.96
C TYR A 178 -8.22 -11.62 -5.02
N ARG A 179 -8.63 -10.55 -5.70
CA ARG A 179 -9.58 -10.59 -6.83
C ARG A 179 -9.16 -11.60 -7.90
N GLN A 180 -7.89 -11.63 -8.28
CA GLN A 180 -7.40 -12.57 -9.30
C GLN A 180 -7.36 -14.00 -8.80
N ILE A 181 -7.01 -14.22 -7.53
CA ILE A 181 -7.03 -15.55 -6.92
C ILE A 181 -8.46 -16.09 -6.85
N ILE A 182 -9.43 -15.27 -6.44
CA ILE A 182 -10.84 -15.63 -6.39
C ILE A 182 -11.39 -15.91 -7.80
N ARG A 183 -11.10 -15.04 -8.77
CA ARG A 183 -11.49 -15.25 -10.18
C ARG A 183 -10.92 -16.55 -10.75
N TYR A 184 -9.65 -16.84 -10.45
CA TYR A 184 -9.01 -18.09 -10.84
C TYR A 184 -9.70 -19.30 -10.22
N ALA A 185 -9.93 -19.27 -8.90
CA ALA A 185 -10.58 -20.35 -8.16
C ALA A 185 -11.99 -20.64 -8.71
N ASN A 186 -12.78 -19.59 -8.97
CA ASN A 186 -14.11 -19.71 -9.57
C ASN A 186 -14.05 -20.29 -10.99
N ALA A 187 -13.12 -19.83 -11.83
CA ALA A 187 -12.99 -20.30 -13.21
C ALA A 187 -12.63 -21.78 -13.33
N LEU A 188 -11.85 -22.31 -12.37
CA LEU A 188 -11.47 -23.72 -12.33
C LEU A 188 -12.27 -24.56 -11.34
N GLN A 189 -13.32 -23.98 -10.74
CA GLN A 189 -14.15 -24.64 -9.72
C GLN A 189 -13.33 -25.21 -8.55
N VAL A 190 -12.23 -24.56 -8.19
CA VAL A 190 -11.41 -24.90 -7.04
C VAL A 190 -11.99 -24.20 -5.82
N PRO A 191 -12.46 -24.91 -4.78
CA PRO A 191 -12.92 -24.27 -3.56
C PRO A 191 -11.77 -23.47 -2.91
N ILE A 192 -12.02 -22.24 -2.46
CA ILE A 192 -10.99 -21.41 -1.82
C ILE A 192 -10.35 -22.09 -0.60
N CYS A 193 -11.08 -22.95 0.11
CA CYS A 193 -10.52 -23.77 1.18
C CYS A 193 -9.42 -24.75 0.74
N ARG A 194 -9.19 -24.94 -0.57
CA ARG A 194 -8.10 -25.76 -1.14
C ARG A 194 -7.07 -24.92 -1.91
N ILE A 195 -7.17 -23.59 -1.90
CA ILE A 195 -6.34 -22.72 -2.75
C ILE A 195 -4.85 -22.76 -2.38
N THR A 196 -4.51 -23.09 -1.13
CA THR A 196 -3.13 -23.22 -0.67
C THR A 196 -2.40 -24.44 -1.25
N SER A 197 -3.13 -25.40 -1.83
CA SER A 197 -2.58 -26.64 -2.40
C SER A 197 -2.57 -26.68 -3.94
N ILE A 198 -2.63 -25.52 -4.60
CA ILE A 198 -2.55 -25.44 -6.07
C ILE A 198 -1.17 -25.88 -6.59
N ASP A 199 -1.16 -26.48 -7.79
CA ASP A 199 0.06 -26.98 -8.41
C ASP A 199 0.99 -25.85 -8.92
N PRO A 200 2.26 -26.15 -9.25
CA PRO A 200 3.21 -25.13 -9.71
C PRO A 200 2.79 -24.39 -10.99
N ASN A 201 2.06 -25.02 -11.92
CA ASN A 201 1.60 -24.35 -13.14
C ASN A 201 0.48 -23.37 -12.82
N ALA A 202 -0.43 -23.75 -11.93
CA ALA A 202 -1.45 -22.87 -11.38
C ALA A 202 -0.84 -21.63 -10.69
N LYS A 203 0.19 -21.83 -9.86
CA LYS A 203 0.93 -20.73 -9.23
C LYS A 203 1.58 -19.80 -10.26
N ALA A 204 2.24 -20.36 -11.28
CA ALA A 204 2.86 -19.56 -12.34
C ALA A 204 1.83 -18.71 -13.09
N LEU A 205 0.64 -19.25 -13.38
CA LEU A 205 -0.45 -18.51 -14.00
C LEU A 205 -0.96 -17.36 -13.11
N LEU A 206 -1.10 -17.60 -11.80
CA LEU A 206 -1.51 -16.58 -10.84
C LEU A 206 -0.50 -15.45 -10.76
N ILE A 207 0.81 -15.77 -10.75
CA ILE A 207 1.88 -14.77 -10.78
C ILE A 207 1.71 -13.80 -11.94
N GLU A 208 1.48 -14.33 -13.15
CA GLU A 208 1.29 -13.49 -14.34
C GLU A 208 0.00 -12.65 -14.27
N ARG A 209 -1.12 -13.25 -13.83
CA ARG A 209 -2.40 -12.55 -13.73
C ARG A 209 -2.38 -11.41 -12.72
N ILE A 210 -1.84 -11.66 -11.52
CA ILE A 210 -1.74 -10.64 -10.48
C ILE A 210 -0.76 -9.54 -10.89
N ALA A 211 0.39 -9.90 -11.49
CA ALA A 211 1.35 -8.90 -11.97
C ALA A 211 0.76 -8.00 -13.06
N GLN A 212 -0.06 -8.57 -13.95
CA GLN A 212 -0.78 -7.80 -14.97
C GLN A 212 -1.87 -6.90 -14.37
N GLU A 213 -2.62 -7.38 -13.36
CA GLU A 213 -3.57 -6.53 -12.62
C GLU A 213 -2.85 -5.37 -11.92
N TYR A 214 -1.69 -5.60 -11.31
CA TYR A 214 -0.89 -4.54 -10.71
C TYR A 214 -0.40 -3.52 -11.74
N TRP A 215 -0.10 -3.95 -12.96
CA TRP A 215 0.27 -3.04 -14.05
C TRP A 215 -0.90 -2.15 -14.46
N GLU A 216 -2.09 -2.74 -14.63
CA GLU A 216 -3.32 -1.99 -14.93
C GLU A 216 -3.66 -1.00 -13.81
N HIS A 217 -3.56 -1.45 -12.56
CA HIS A 217 -3.75 -0.58 -11.40
C HIS A 217 -2.73 0.56 -11.37
N ALA A 218 -1.45 0.29 -11.66
CA ALA A 218 -0.42 1.30 -11.67
C ALA A 218 -0.65 2.39 -12.73
N LEU A 219 -1.12 1.99 -13.92
CA LEU A 219 -1.51 2.94 -14.97
C LEU A 219 -2.71 3.79 -14.54
N TRP A 220 -3.71 3.18 -13.92
CA TRP A 220 -4.85 3.89 -13.35
C TRP A 220 -4.40 4.88 -12.27
N GLN A 221 -3.49 4.49 -11.39
CA GLN A 221 -2.94 5.39 -10.37
C GLN A 221 -2.26 6.61 -10.99
N GLU A 222 -1.42 6.41 -12.02
CA GLU A 222 -0.76 7.52 -12.72
C GLU A 222 -1.74 8.51 -13.34
N GLN A 223 -2.88 8.02 -13.85
CA GLN A 223 -3.93 8.84 -14.44
C GLN A 223 -4.76 9.61 -13.39
N GLU A 224 -5.01 9.00 -12.24
CA GLU A 224 -5.96 9.51 -11.25
C GLU A 224 -5.31 10.31 -10.10
N PHE A 225 -3.99 10.26 -9.94
CA PHE A 225 -3.32 11.15 -8.99
C PHE A 225 -3.52 12.62 -9.40
N LEU A 226 -4.11 13.41 -8.52
CA LEU A 226 -4.16 14.86 -8.69
C LEU A 226 -2.75 15.46 -8.57
N GLY A 227 -2.53 16.59 -9.24
CA GLY A 227 -1.34 17.40 -9.04
C GLY A 227 -1.31 17.99 -7.62
N ILE A 228 -0.13 17.99 -7.00
CA ILE A 228 0.06 18.66 -5.71
C ILE A 228 -0.04 20.19 -5.93
N PRO A 229 -0.87 20.92 -5.16
CA PRO A 229 -1.00 22.37 -5.32
C PRO A 229 0.31 23.10 -5.01
N ALA A 230 0.54 24.23 -5.68
CA ALA A 230 1.70 25.08 -5.43
C ALA A 230 1.81 25.58 -3.98
N SER A 231 0.69 25.67 -3.26
CA SER A 231 0.66 26.04 -1.84
C SER A 231 1.39 25.06 -0.91
N TRP A 232 1.72 23.85 -1.39
CA TRP A 232 2.53 22.90 -0.64
C TRP A 232 4.02 23.05 -0.93
N MET A 233 4.39 23.58 -2.11
CA MET A 233 5.79 23.75 -2.49
C MET A 233 6.38 24.95 -1.74
N ARG A 234 7.60 24.81 -1.20
CA ARG A 234 8.29 25.99 -0.66
C ARG A 234 8.56 26.96 -1.81
N ALA A 235 8.66 28.25 -1.51
CA ALA A 235 8.97 29.26 -2.52
C ALA A 235 10.28 28.99 -3.29
N ASP A 236 11.19 28.19 -2.71
CA ASP A 236 12.47 27.81 -3.33
C ASP A 236 12.37 26.56 -4.24
N ASP A 237 11.21 25.89 -4.31
CA ASP A 237 10.98 24.65 -5.08
C ASP A 237 10.18 24.87 -6.39
N ALA A 238 9.96 26.13 -6.81
CA ALA A 238 9.32 26.52 -8.07
C ALA A 238 10.34 27.07 -9.08
#